data_AF-A0A7C4S329-F1
#
_entry.id   AF-A0A7C4S329-F1
#
_cell.length_a   1.000
_cell.length_b   1.000
_cell.length_c   1.000
_cell.angle_alpha   90.00
_cell.angle_beta   90.00
_cell.angle_gamma   90.00
#
_symmetry.space_group_name_H-M   'P 1'
#
loop_
_entity.id
_entity.type
_entity.pdbx_description
1 polymer ?
#
loop_
_entity_poly.entity_id
_entity_poly.type
_entity_poly.pdbx_seq_one_letter_code
_entity_poly.pdbx_strand_id
1 'polypeptide(L)'
;MLRDLSYMLTYSSRLDDYSTLCRALLASSTIVLLLIIRWSSESIAIELTRLILVLSFEFYLASLARGLRGVLAGLKLISLFAIIGALVFCVSYLVGWLAPGPIMLVPGMLRLVSLFLGFSLLFQLVSFQEWRSILSKLGLKNQSVILSMVLSQVPTIIHYLSEAITTVKLKYKGKRLHKVATPLTLLSFLTSRALTESYIVYGLPTYSELTTYKRRDLSLYLLFVILVLLEIMISNLLPLLIEVA
;
A
#
# COMPACT_ATOMS: atom_id res chain seq x y z
N MET A 1 -13.85 1.30 9.29
CA MET A 1 -13.10 2.05 8.27
C MET A 1 -11.64 2.23 8.68
N LEU A 2 -11.30 3.07 9.67
CA LEU A 2 -9.90 3.16 10.15
C LEU A 2 -9.35 1.83 10.68
N ARG A 3 -10.18 1.07 11.40
CA ARG A 3 -9.83 -0.30 11.81
C ARG A 3 -9.52 -1.23 10.62
N ASP A 4 -10.25 -1.11 9.53
CA ASP A 4 -10.06 -1.92 8.32
C ASP A 4 -8.77 -1.52 7.58
N LEU A 5 -8.39 -0.23 7.66
CA LEU A 5 -7.11 0.29 7.18
C LEU A 5 -5.94 -0.25 8.01
N SER A 6 -6.04 -0.26 9.34
CA SER A 6 -5.04 -0.88 10.22
C SER A 6 -4.80 -2.32 9.81
N TYR A 7 -5.88 -3.06 9.60
CA TYR A 7 -5.81 -4.39 9.05
C TYR A 7 -5.05 -4.41 7.71
N MET A 8 -5.31 -3.53 6.73
CA MET A 8 -4.59 -3.56 5.43
C MET A 8 -3.08 -3.41 5.52
N LEU A 9 -2.55 -2.91 6.65
CA LEU A 9 -1.14 -2.73 6.91
C LEU A 9 -0.54 -3.86 7.78
N THR A 10 -1.33 -4.87 8.14
CA THR A 10 -0.82 -6.05 8.85
C THR A 10 -0.36 -7.13 7.86
N TYR A 11 0.80 -7.70 8.15
CA TYR A 11 1.35 -8.87 7.49
C TYR A 11 0.34 -10.03 7.37
N SER A 12 0.36 -10.75 6.25
CA SER A 12 -0.41 -11.97 6.05
C SER A 12 0.48 -13.20 5.96
N SER A 13 0.22 -14.21 6.80
CA SER A 13 0.93 -15.49 6.79
C SER A 13 0.54 -16.42 5.64
N ARG A 14 -0.47 -16.07 4.83
CA ARG A 14 -0.97 -16.95 3.75
C ARG A 14 0.04 -17.18 2.63
N LEU A 15 1.05 -16.32 2.52
CA LEU A 15 2.08 -16.38 1.47
C LEU A 15 3.46 -16.72 2.04
N ASP A 16 3.54 -17.27 3.26
CA ASP A 16 4.79 -17.74 3.88
C ASP A 16 5.47 -18.83 3.04
N ASP A 17 4.71 -19.56 2.23
CA ASP A 17 5.20 -20.58 1.30
C ASP A 17 6.02 -20.02 0.14
N TYR A 18 6.00 -18.71 -0.10
CA TYR A 18 6.80 -18.03 -1.12
C TYR A 18 8.08 -17.43 -0.53
N SER A 19 9.10 -17.21 -1.36
CA SER A 19 10.33 -16.56 -0.87
C SER A 19 10.09 -15.09 -0.51
N THR A 20 10.84 -14.60 0.49
CA THR A 20 10.85 -13.17 0.87
C THR A 20 11.26 -12.28 -0.30
N LEU A 21 12.22 -12.74 -1.10
CA LEU A 21 12.70 -12.05 -2.29
C LEU A 21 11.60 -11.92 -3.34
N CYS A 22 10.87 -13.00 -3.66
CA CYS A 22 9.76 -12.97 -4.60
C CYS A 22 8.65 -11.99 -4.16
N ARG A 23 8.26 -12.08 -2.88
CA ARG A 23 7.23 -11.22 -2.28
C ARG A 23 7.59 -9.74 -2.32
N ALA A 24 8.83 -9.40 -1.97
CA ALA A 24 9.32 -8.03 -2.00
C ALA A 24 9.47 -7.50 -3.45
N LEU A 25 10.05 -8.31 -4.35
CA LEU A 25 10.22 -7.93 -5.75
C LEU A 25 8.88 -7.66 -6.41
N LEU A 26 7.89 -8.55 -6.30
CA LEU A 26 6.58 -8.37 -6.94
C LEU A 26 5.88 -7.10 -6.49
N ALA A 27 5.86 -6.81 -5.20
CA ALA A 27 5.22 -5.61 -4.68
C ALA A 27 5.97 -4.34 -5.07
N SER A 28 7.31 -4.38 -5.12
CA SER A 28 8.12 -3.24 -5.57
C SER A 28 8.01 -3.02 -7.08
N SER A 29 7.92 -4.09 -7.86
CA SER A 29 7.91 -4.04 -9.32
C SER A 29 6.58 -3.52 -9.85
N THR A 30 5.44 -3.81 -9.21
CA THR A 30 4.16 -3.19 -9.58
C THR A 30 4.19 -1.68 -9.38
N ILE A 31 4.78 -1.20 -8.27
CA ILE A 31 4.93 0.25 -8.01
C ILE A 31 5.82 0.91 -9.07
N VAL A 32 6.96 0.29 -9.41
CA VAL A 32 7.85 0.80 -10.46
C VAL A 32 7.13 0.83 -11.81
N LEU A 33 6.37 -0.22 -12.14
CA LEU A 33 5.63 -0.30 -13.39
C LEU A 33 4.56 0.79 -13.49
N LEU A 34 3.85 1.11 -12.39
CA LEU A 34 2.91 2.25 -12.34
C LEU A 34 3.57 3.61 -12.60
N LEU A 35 4.80 3.80 -12.11
CA LEU A 35 5.56 5.02 -12.37
C LEU A 35 5.99 5.10 -13.84
N ILE A 36 6.40 3.98 -14.45
CA ILE A 36 6.79 3.91 -15.86
C ILE A 36 5.60 4.19 -16.78
N ILE A 37 4.40 3.67 -16.47
CA ILE A 37 3.19 3.90 -17.28
C ILE A 37 2.95 5.40 -17.48
N ARG A 38 3.12 6.21 -16.44
CA ARG A 38 2.93 7.67 -16.52
C ARG A 38 3.87 8.32 -17.54
N TRP A 39 5.11 7.86 -17.59
CA TRP A 39 6.14 8.47 -18.41
C TRP A 39 6.04 8.03 -19.87
N SER A 40 5.52 6.81 -20.10
CA SER A 40 5.44 6.18 -21.41
C SER A 40 4.10 6.39 -22.13
N SER A 41 3.05 6.88 -21.47
CA SER A 41 1.72 6.99 -22.08
C SER A 41 1.59 8.22 -22.98
N GLU A 42 1.37 8.00 -24.27
CA GLU A 42 1.12 9.06 -25.26
C GLU A 42 -0.36 9.47 -25.35
N SER A 43 -1.29 8.56 -25.01
CA SER A 43 -2.73 8.82 -25.02
C SER A 43 -3.43 8.39 -23.73
N ILE A 44 -4.53 9.08 -23.40
CA ILE A 44 -5.33 8.82 -22.18
C ILE A 44 -5.97 7.43 -22.23
N ALA A 45 -6.39 6.95 -23.41
CA ALA A 45 -6.98 5.62 -23.56
C ALA A 45 -5.95 4.50 -23.29
N ILE A 46 -4.71 4.67 -23.77
CA ILE A 46 -3.60 3.75 -23.47
C ILE A 46 -3.26 3.81 -21.98
N GLU A 47 -3.23 4.99 -21.37
CA GLU A 47 -2.98 5.14 -19.94
C GLU A 47 -4.03 4.40 -19.09
N LEU A 48 -5.32 4.58 -19.41
CA LEU A 48 -6.42 3.94 -18.68
C LEU A 48 -6.39 2.42 -18.78
N THR A 49 -6.17 1.87 -19.97
CA THR A 49 -6.15 0.42 -20.19
C THR A 49 -4.99 -0.24 -19.43
N ARG A 50 -3.80 0.37 -19.46
CA ARG A 50 -2.63 -0.09 -18.68
C ARG A 50 -2.87 0.00 -17.18
N LEU A 51 -3.39 1.13 -16.70
CA LEU A 51 -3.72 1.28 -15.27
C LEU A 51 -4.76 0.24 -14.80
N ILE A 52 -5.79 -0.05 -15.59
CA ILE A 52 -6.79 -1.08 -15.27
C ILE A 52 -6.14 -2.47 -15.21
N LEU A 53 -5.23 -2.78 -16.13
CA LEU A 53 -4.52 -4.06 -16.15
C LEU A 53 -3.67 -4.25 -14.90
N VAL A 54 -2.83 -3.27 -14.55
CA VAL A 54 -2.01 -3.32 -13.33
C VAL A 54 -2.87 -3.42 -12.08
N LEU A 55 -3.92 -2.61 -11.99
CA LEU A 55 -4.84 -2.61 -10.86
C LEU A 55 -5.55 -3.97 -10.71
N SER A 56 -5.95 -4.60 -11.81
CA SER A 56 -6.53 -5.95 -11.78
C SER A 56 -5.55 -7.00 -11.23
N PHE A 57 -4.26 -6.88 -11.56
CA PHE A 57 -3.22 -7.74 -11.04
C PHE A 57 -2.93 -7.50 -9.56
N GLU A 58 -2.88 -6.24 -9.12
CA GLU A 58 -2.77 -5.90 -7.69
C GLU A 58 -3.95 -6.44 -6.89
N PHE A 59 -5.16 -6.39 -7.45
CA PHE A 59 -6.34 -7.01 -6.84
C PHE A 59 -6.23 -8.52 -6.73
N TYR A 60 -5.70 -9.18 -7.76
CA TYR A 60 -5.43 -10.62 -7.72
C TYR A 60 -4.43 -10.98 -6.62
N LEU A 61 -3.30 -10.27 -6.53
CA LEU A 61 -2.31 -10.48 -5.48
C LEU A 61 -2.87 -10.19 -4.07
N ALA A 62 -3.62 -9.11 -3.91
CA ALA A 62 -4.23 -8.76 -2.63
C ALA A 62 -5.27 -9.82 -2.20
N SER A 63 -6.00 -10.39 -3.17
CA SER A 63 -6.94 -11.48 -2.94
C SER A 63 -6.22 -12.75 -2.48
N LEU A 64 -5.07 -13.10 -3.07
CA LEU A 64 -4.25 -14.21 -2.61
C LEU A 64 -3.71 -13.98 -1.19
N ALA A 65 -3.20 -12.78 -0.91
CA ALA A 65 -2.63 -12.44 0.38
C ALA A 65 -3.68 -12.50 1.49
N ARG A 66 -4.90 -11.98 1.28
CA ARG A 66 -5.85 -11.73 2.37
C ARG A 66 -7.25 -12.28 2.19
N GLY A 67 -7.57 -12.73 0.99
CA GLY A 67 -8.91 -13.17 0.59
C GLY A 67 -9.80 -12.00 0.18
N LEU A 68 -10.76 -12.30 -0.69
CA LEU A 68 -11.72 -11.34 -1.29
C LEU A 68 -12.39 -10.38 -0.29
N ARG A 69 -12.77 -10.87 0.90
CA ARG A 69 -13.44 -10.03 1.92
C ARG A 69 -12.56 -8.90 2.44
N GLY A 70 -11.25 -9.16 2.64
CA GLY A 70 -10.31 -8.13 3.09
C GLY A 70 -10.03 -7.09 2.02
N VAL A 71 -9.98 -7.53 0.76
CA VAL A 71 -9.80 -6.68 -0.42
C VAL A 71 -10.99 -5.73 -0.62
N LEU A 72 -12.22 -6.23 -0.49
CA LEU A 72 -13.44 -5.42 -0.61
C LEU A 72 -13.52 -4.32 0.45
N ALA A 73 -13.11 -4.62 1.69
CA ALA A 73 -13.03 -3.61 2.75
C ALA A 73 -12.00 -2.52 2.40
N GLY A 74 -10.88 -2.90 1.78
CA GLY A 74 -9.89 -1.96 1.26
C GLY A 74 -10.40 -1.11 0.09
N LEU A 75 -11.16 -1.72 -0.82
CA LEU A 75 -11.80 -1.01 -1.93
C LEU A 75 -12.68 0.15 -1.46
N LYS A 76 -13.41 -0.07 -0.35
CA LYS A 76 -14.27 0.96 0.24
C LYS A 76 -13.49 2.15 0.79
N LEU A 77 -12.27 1.95 1.25
CA LEU A 77 -11.40 3.01 1.72
C LEU A 77 -10.79 3.78 0.52
N ILE A 78 -10.35 3.03 -0.48
CA ILE A 78 -9.81 3.55 -1.74
C ILE A 78 -10.84 4.42 -2.46
N SER A 79 -12.10 3.98 -2.53
CA SER A 79 -13.17 4.76 -3.14
C SER A 79 -13.42 6.08 -2.40
N LEU A 80 -13.27 6.09 -1.08
CA LEU A 80 -13.37 7.32 -0.27
C LEU A 80 -12.22 8.29 -0.59
N PHE A 81 -10.99 7.80 -0.74
CA PHE A 81 -9.86 8.64 -1.18
C PHE A 81 -10.03 9.17 -2.60
N ALA A 82 -10.57 8.35 -3.52
CA ALA A 82 -10.88 8.78 -4.87
C ALA A 82 -11.95 9.90 -4.88
N ILE A 83 -13.01 9.76 -4.07
CA ILE A 83 -14.04 10.79 -3.92
C ILE A 83 -13.47 12.09 -3.33
N ILE A 84 -12.62 12.00 -2.30
CA ILE A 84 -11.94 13.17 -1.73
C ILE A 84 -11.05 13.83 -2.78
N GLY A 85 -10.26 13.06 -3.52
CA GLY A 85 -9.41 13.56 -4.60
C GLY A 85 -10.20 14.27 -5.69
N ALA A 86 -11.33 13.69 -6.10
CA ALA A 86 -12.25 14.32 -7.06
C ALA A 86 -12.84 15.64 -6.54
N LEU A 87 -13.22 15.69 -5.25
CA LEU A 87 -13.72 16.92 -4.63
C LEU A 87 -12.64 18.02 -4.58
N VAL A 88 -11.42 17.68 -4.15
CA VAL A 88 -10.28 18.62 -4.13
C VAL A 88 -10.02 19.15 -5.55
N PHE A 89 -10.06 18.27 -6.53
CA PHE A 89 -9.89 18.63 -7.93
C PHE A 89 -11.00 19.57 -8.44
N CYS A 90 -12.28 19.27 -8.15
CA CYS A 90 -13.39 20.15 -8.51
C CYS A 90 -13.28 21.53 -7.86
N VAL A 91 -12.88 21.60 -6.59
CA VAL A 91 -12.63 22.87 -5.90
C VAL A 91 -11.48 23.63 -6.55
N SER A 92 -10.37 22.95 -6.87
CA SER A 92 -9.22 23.56 -7.56
C SER A 92 -9.61 24.14 -8.92
N TYR A 93 -10.45 23.43 -9.70
CA TYR A 93 -10.95 23.90 -10.98
C TYR A 93 -11.84 25.15 -10.83
N LEU A 94 -12.77 25.14 -9.86
CA LEU A 94 -13.65 26.29 -9.57
C LEU A 94 -12.87 27.53 -9.10
N VAL A 95 -11.75 27.33 -8.40
CA VAL A 95 -10.87 28.41 -7.90
C VAL A 95 -9.88 28.88 -8.98
N GLY A 96 -9.85 28.25 -10.16
CA GLY A 96 -8.99 28.65 -11.27
C GLY A 96 -7.50 28.32 -11.08
N TRP A 97 -7.18 27.41 -10.16
CA TRP A 97 -5.81 26.89 -10.02
C TRP A 97 -5.52 25.86 -11.10
N LEU A 98 -4.25 25.78 -11.56
CA LEU A 98 -3.73 24.84 -12.56
C LEU A 98 -4.25 23.41 -12.36
N ALA A 99 -5.41 23.13 -12.91
CA ALA A 99 -6.10 21.86 -12.81
C ALA A 99 -6.02 21.22 -14.21
N PRO A 100 -5.38 20.05 -14.38
CA PRO A 100 -5.42 19.32 -15.65
C PRO A 100 -6.88 19.04 -16.00
N GLY A 101 -7.30 19.13 -17.26
CA GLY A 101 -8.73 19.04 -17.62
C GLY A 101 -9.48 17.83 -17.00
N PRO A 102 -10.81 17.89 -16.82
CA PRO A 102 -11.60 16.90 -16.07
C PRO A 102 -11.45 15.45 -16.56
N ILE A 103 -11.03 15.27 -17.82
CA ILE A 103 -10.73 13.97 -18.43
C ILE A 103 -9.52 13.29 -17.77
N MET A 104 -8.54 14.05 -17.26
CA MET A 104 -7.36 13.54 -16.55
C MET A 104 -7.63 13.13 -15.09
N LEU A 105 -8.85 13.39 -14.59
CA LEU A 105 -9.25 13.03 -13.23
C LEU A 105 -9.32 11.50 -13.07
N VAL A 106 -9.83 10.78 -14.08
CA VAL A 106 -10.01 9.32 -14.02
C VAL A 106 -8.67 8.56 -13.98
N PRO A 107 -7.69 8.81 -14.88
CA PRO A 107 -6.36 8.21 -14.77
C PRO A 107 -5.65 8.59 -13.46
N GLY A 108 -5.80 9.84 -13.02
CA GLY A 108 -5.21 10.33 -11.77
C GLY A 108 -5.74 9.58 -10.53
N MET A 109 -7.06 9.35 -10.46
CA MET A 109 -7.67 8.56 -9.40
C MET A 109 -7.19 7.11 -9.45
N LEU A 110 -7.24 6.45 -10.61
CA LEU A 110 -6.81 5.06 -10.76
C LEU A 110 -5.34 4.87 -10.36
N ARG A 111 -4.46 5.82 -10.70
CA ARG A 111 -3.06 5.79 -10.28
C ARG A 111 -2.89 5.91 -8.77
N LEU A 112 -3.62 6.82 -8.11
CA LEU A 112 -3.60 6.94 -6.65
C LEU A 112 -4.08 5.66 -5.96
N VAL A 113 -5.17 5.08 -6.48
CA VAL A 113 -5.71 3.80 -6.01
C VAL A 113 -4.66 2.70 -6.12
N SER A 114 -4.05 2.55 -7.29
CA SER A 114 -3.09 1.50 -7.58
C SER A 114 -1.82 1.67 -6.75
N LEU A 115 -1.29 2.89 -6.62
CA LEU A 115 -0.16 3.17 -5.72
C LEU A 115 -0.47 2.78 -4.28
N PHE A 116 -1.66 3.12 -3.78
CA PHE A 116 -2.06 2.75 -2.42
C PHE A 116 -2.15 1.22 -2.25
N LEU A 117 -2.70 0.51 -3.23
CA LEU A 117 -2.73 -0.96 -3.23
C LEU A 117 -1.34 -1.57 -3.29
N GLY A 118 -0.45 -1.08 -4.15
CA GLY A 118 0.95 -1.51 -4.23
C GLY A 118 1.68 -1.33 -2.89
N PHE A 119 1.53 -0.18 -2.23
CA PHE A 119 2.08 0.02 -0.88
C PHE A 119 1.44 -0.91 0.15
N SER A 120 0.12 -1.12 0.10
CA SER A 120 -0.54 -2.06 1.00
C SER A 120 -0.04 -3.49 0.79
N LEU A 121 0.22 -3.90 -0.45
CA LEU A 121 0.82 -5.20 -0.78
C LEU A 121 2.22 -5.32 -0.19
N LEU A 122 3.07 -4.29 -0.24
CA LEU A 122 4.38 -4.30 0.42
C LEU A 122 4.29 -4.61 1.92
N PHE A 123 3.33 -4.02 2.62
CA PHE A 123 3.11 -4.27 4.05
C PHE A 123 2.48 -5.64 4.35
N GLN A 124 1.64 -6.15 3.44
CA GLN A 124 0.98 -7.44 3.61
C GLN A 124 1.91 -8.62 3.28
N LEU A 125 2.79 -8.44 2.31
CA LEU A 125 3.63 -9.50 1.76
C LEU A 125 4.98 -9.63 2.46
N VAL A 126 5.51 -8.53 3.01
CA VAL A 126 6.83 -8.51 3.65
C VAL A 126 6.67 -8.18 5.12
N SER A 127 7.14 -9.07 5.99
CA SER A 127 7.03 -8.85 7.44
C SER A 127 8.00 -7.77 7.93
N PHE A 128 7.73 -7.16 9.09
CA PHE A 128 8.65 -6.16 9.67
C PHE A 128 10.03 -6.74 9.99
N GLN A 129 10.11 -8.04 10.30
CA GLN A 129 11.36 -8.75 10.54
C GLN A 129 12.15 -8.91 9.23
N GLU A 130 11.47 -9.23 8.14
CA GLU A 130 12.06 -9.33 6.80
C GLU A 130 12.55 -7.96 6.31
N TRP A 131 11.77 -6.89 6.50
CA TRP A 131 12.19 -5.51 6.21
C TRP A 131 13.46 -5.12 6.97
N ARG A 132 13.53 -5.47 8.25
CA ARG A 132 14.73 -5.25 9.06
C ARG A 132 15.93 -6.01 8.51
N SER A 133 15.74 -7.26 8.10
CA SER A 133 16.79 -8.09 7.49
C SER A 133 17.27 -7.50 6.15
N ILE A 134 16.36 -7.08 5.26
CA ILE A 134 16.67 -6.42 3.98
C ILE A 134 17.51 -5.15 4.22
N LEU A 135 17.05 -4.25 5.08
CA LEU A 135 17.75 -3.00 5.39
C LEU A 135 19.11 -3.22 6.07
N SER A 136 19.23 -4.26 6.91
CA SER A 136 20.50 -4.61 7.53
C SER A 136 21.55 -5.07 6.52
N LYS A 137 21.13 -5.81 5.49
CA LYS A 137 22.02 -6.24 4.39
C LYS A 137 22.42 -5.09 3.47
N LEU A 138 21.59 -4.04 3.37
CA LEU A 138 21.92 -2.79 2.69
C LEU A 138 22.90 -1.90 3.49
N GLY A 139 23.38 -2.35 4.65
CA GLY A 139 24.33 -1.60 5.50
C GLY A 139 23.66 -0.66 6.52
N LEU A 140 22.34 -0.55 6.51
CA LEU A 140 21.57 0.37 7.37
C LEU A 140 21.15 -0.27 8.69
N LYS A 141 22.10 -0.89 9.42
CA LYS A 141 21.80 -1.70 10.61
C LYS A 141 21.03 -0.93 11.70
N ASN A 142 21.51 0.26 12.10
CA ASN A 142 20.85 1.05 13.15
C ASN A 142 19.49 1.59 12.72
N GLN A 143 19.38 2.05 11.47
CA GLN A 143 18.12 2.57 10.93
C GLN A 143 17.09 1.45 10.74
N SER A 144 17.51 0.23 10.39
CA SER A 144 16.62 -0.92 10.22
C SER A 144 15.86 -1.24 11.52
N VAL A 145 16.51 -1.07 12.67
CA VAL A 145 15.91 -1.30 13.99
C VAL A 145 14.83 -0.24 14.24
N ILE A 146 15.18 1.04 14.14
CA ILE A 146 14.26 2.15 14.38
C ILE A 146 13.07 2.09 13.41
N LEU A 147 13.32 1.87 12.11
CA LEU A 147 12.28 1.80 11.10
C LEU A 147 11.34 0.63 11.34
N SER A 148 11.86 -0.57 11.62
CA SER A 148 11.02 -1.74 11.89
C SER A 148 10.16 -1.57 13.14
N MET A 149 10.71 -0.94 14.20
CA MET A 149 9.96 -0.58 15.40
C MET A 149 8.83 0.39 15.07
N VAL A 150 9.13 1.49 14.37
CA VAL A 150 8.13 2.52 14.01
C VAL A 150 7.04 1.90 13.13
N LEU A 151 7.41 1.15 12.10
CA LEU A 151 6.47 0.51 11.19
C LEU A 151 5.57 -0.50 11.91
N SER A 152 6.09 -1.24 12.90
CA SER A 152 5.28 -2.16 13.72
C SER A 152 4.19 -1.44 14.53
N GLN A 153 4.41 -0.17 14.89
CA GLN A 153 3.45 0.63 15.65
C GLN A 153 2.38 1.29 14.80
N VAL A 154 2.58 1.40 13.48
CA VAL A 154 1.60 2.07 12.61
C VAL A 154 0.22 1.38 12.67
N PRO A 155 0.10 0.04 12.50
CA PRO A 155 -1.19 -0.62 12.58
C PRO A 155 -1.85 -0.49 13.97
N THR A 156 -1.08 -0.59 15.05
CA THR A 156 -1.60 -0.52 16.43
C THR A 156 -2.10 0.89 16.76
N ILE A 157 -1.35 1.93 16.39
CA ILE A 157 -1.77 3.33 16.59
C ILE A 157 -3.06 3.62 15.80
N ILE A 158 -3.19 3.15 14.57
CA ILE A 158 -4.41 3.34 13.76
C ILE A 158 -5.61 2.61 14.40
N HIS A 159 -5.38 1.43 14.98
CA HIS A 159 -6.41 0.69 15.70
C HIS A 159 -6.90 1.49 16.93
N TYR A 160 -5.98 1.92 17.80
CA TYR A 160 -6.32 2.69 18.99
C TYR A 160 -6.91 4.06 18.66
N LEU A 161 -6.47 4.70 17.57
CA LEU A 161 -7.10 5.91 17.05
C LEU A 161 -8.57 5.65 16.70
N SER A 162 -8.88 4.53 16.05
CA SER A 162 -10.26 4.16 15.74
C SER A 162 -11.10 4.01 17.02
N GLU A 163 -10.57 3.34 18.04
CA GLU A 163 -11.26 3.18 19.33
C GLU A 163 -11.44 4.52 20.06
N ALA A 164 -10.38 5.34 20.14
CA ALA A 164 -10.40 6.65 20.76
C ALA A 164 -11.42 7.59 20.08
N ILE A 165 -11.50 7.58 18.75
CA ILE A 165 -12.52 8.35 18.03
C ILE A 165 -13.93 7.89 18.42
N THR A 166 -14.18 6.57 18.46
CA THR A 166 -15.51 6.06 18.80
C THR A 166 -15.92 6.41 20.24
N THR A 167 -15.00 6.28 21.20
CA THR A 167 -15.25 6.60 22.61
C THR A 167 -15.50 8.10 22.82
N VAL A 168 -14.70 8.97 22.21
CA VAL A 168 -14.91 10.43 22.27
C VAL A 168 -16.23 10.81 21.59
N LYS A 169 -16.56 10.20 20.45
CA LYS A 169 -17.82 10.43 19.75
C LYS A 169 -19.03 10.04 20.62
N LEU A 170 -18.97 8.92 21.33
CA LEU A 170 -20.01 8.47 22.26
C LEU A 170 -20.13 9.40 23.47
N LYS A 171 -19.00 9.75 24.09
CA LYS A 171 -18.96 10.58 25.31
C LYS A 171 -19.41 12.02 25.07
N TYR A 172 -19.04 12.61 23.94
CA TYR A 172 -19.31 14.02 23.63
C TYR A 172 -20.35 14.22 22.52
N LYS A 173 -21.11 13.18 22.16
CA LYS A 173 -22.12 13.20 21.09
C LYS A 173 -21.58 13.78 19.77
N GLY A 174 -20.34 13.44 19.42
CA GLY A 174 -19.65 13.90 18.22
C GLY A 174 -19.05 15.31 18.28
N LYS A 175 -19.20 16.05 19.39
CA LYS A 175 -18.51 17.34 19.60
C LYS A 175 -17.08 17.11 20.14
N ARG A 176 -16.15 18.03 19.87
CA ARG A 176 -14.78 18.04 20.45
C ARG A 176 -13.92 16.80 20.12
N LEU A 177 -13.90 16.37 18.86
CA LEU A 177 -13.04 15.26 18.39
C LEU A 177 -11.54 15.51 18.62
N HIS A 178 -11.08 16.76 18.73
CA HIS A 178 -9.67 17.08 19.06
C HIS A 178 -9.20 16.48 20.40
N LYS A 179 -10.13 16.16 21.32
CA LYS A 179 -9.80 15.52 22.61
C LYS A 179 -9.30 14.08 22.47
N VAL A 180 -9.30 13.53 21.26
CA VAL A 180 -8.65 12.25 20.93
C VAL A 180 -7.13 12.37 20.98
N ALA A 181 -6.57 13.57 20.79
CA ALA A 181 -5.12 13.77 20.77
C ALA A 181 -4.44 13.45 22.12
N THR A 182 -5.01 13.88 23.24
CA THR A 182 -4.41 13.68 24.57
C THR A 182 -4.30 12.21 25.01
N PRO A 183 -5.31 11.32 24.85
CA PRO A 183 -5.12 9.91 25.16
C PRO A 183 -4.16 9.23 24.18
N LEU A 184 -4.12 9.64 22.91
CA LEU A 184 -3.19 9.05 21.93
C LEU A 184 -1.73 9.42 22.20
N THR A 185 -1.44 10.67 22.58
CA THR A 185 -0.07 11.07 22.93
C THR A 185 0.38 10.32 24.17
N LEU A 186 -0.47 10.25 25.19
CA LEU A 186 -0.17 9.51 26.42
C LEU A 186 0.05 8.02 26.15
N LEU A 187 -0.83 7.40 25.36
CA LEU A 187 -0.67 6.01 24.92
C LEU A 187 0.66 5.81 24.17
N SER A 188 1.02 6.70 23.26
CA SER A 188 2.29 6.62 22.50
C SER A 188 3.51 6.70 23.41
N PHE A 189 3.47 7.52 24.47
CA PHE A 189 4.55 7.57 25.46
C PHE A 189 4.65 6.26 26.26
N LEU A 190 3.52 5.72 26.72
CA LEU A 190 3.48 4.47 27.47
C LEU A 190 3.93 3.27 26.63
N THR A 191 3.47 3.17 25.38
CA THR A 191 3.85 2.08 24.49
C THR A 191 5.32 2.19 24.08
N SER A 192 5.79 3.40 23.77
CA SER A 192 7.21 3.65 23.49
C SER A 192 8.09 3.17 24.64
N ARG A 193 7.77 3.58 25.88
CA ARG A 193 8.49 3.16 27.09
C ARG A 193 8.47 1.65 27.30
N ALA A 194 7.30 1.02 27.18
CA ALA A 194 7.17 -0.42 27.35
C ALA A 194 7.96 -1.20 26.27
N LEU A 195 8.03 -0.67 25.05
CA LEU A 195 8.86 -1.24 24.00
C LEU A 195 10.34 -1.10 24.33
N THR A 196 10.83 0.08 24.73
CA THR A 196 12.24 0.25 25.11
C THR A 196 12.61 -0.64 26.29
N GLU A 197 11.78 -0.72 27.32
CA GLU A 197 12.00 -1.61 28.46
C GLU A 197 12.06 -3.08 28.02
N SER A 198 11.14 -3.53 27.18
CA SER A 198 11.16 -4.91 26.67
C SER A 198 12.39 -5.19 25.81
N TYR A 199 12.85 -4.25 24.98
CA TYR A 199 14.08 -4.42 24.21
C TYR A 199 15.35 -4.43 25.07
N ILE A 200 15.39 -3.66 26.15
CA ILE A 200 16.51 -3.69 27.10
C ILE A 200 16.57 -5.03 27.83
N VAL A 201 15.41 -5.57 28.23
CA VAL A 201 15.31 -6.81 29.01
C VAL A 201 15.54 -8.06 28.16
N TYR A 202 14.90 -8.15 27.00
CA TYR A 202 14.90 -9.36 26.17
C TYR A 202 15.88 -9.30 24.99
N GLY A 203 16.46 -8.14 24.71
CA GLY A 203 17.25 -7.92 23.51
C GLY A 203 16.39 -7.84 22.24
N LEU A 204 17.02 -7.46 21.14
CA LEU A 204 16.36 -7.44 19.84
C LEU A 204 16.27 -8.87 19.27
N PRO A 205 15.10 -9.30 18.74
CA PRO A 205 15.01 -10.58 18.06
C PRO A 205 16.02 -10.62 16.90
N THR A 206 16.70 -11.75 16.77
CA THR A 206 17.71 -12.02 15.74
C THR A 206 17.10 -11.96 14.35
N TYR A 207 17.92 -11.57 13.36
CA TYR A 207 17.51 -11.43 11.96
C TYR A 207 16.84 -12.71 11.45
N SER A 208 15.68 -12.58 10.81
CA SER A 208 15.13 -13.68 10.03
C SER A 208 16.05 -13.92 8.82
N GLU A 209 16.38 -15.18 8.57
CA GLU A 209 17.11 -15.57 7.37
C GLU A 209 16.23 -15.28 6.14
N LEU A 210 16.76 -14.49 5.21
CA LEU A 210 16.04 -14.19 3.97
C LEU A 210 16.09 -15.41 3.06
N THR A 211 14.95 -16.05 2.85
CA THR A 211 14.80 -17.11 1.84
C THR A 211 14.87 -16.49 0.45
N THR A 212 15.79 -16.94 -0.39
CA THR A 212 16.01 -16.38 -1.72
C THR A 212 15.16 -17.03 -2.82
N TYR A 213 14.91 -18.34 -2.71
CA TYR A 213 14.22 -19.09 -3.75
C TYR A 213 13.39 -20.24 -3.19
N LYS A 214 12.16 -20.38 -3.68
CA LYS A 214 11.30 -21.56 -3.48
C LYS A 214 10.68 -21.95 -4.83
N ARG A 215 10.42 -23.26 -5.03
CA ARG A 215 9.88 -23.79 -6.29
C ARG A 215 8.53 -23.19 -6.68
N ARG A 216 7.72 -22.78 -5.69
CA ARG A 216 6.43 -22.11 -5.91
C ARG A 216 6.56 -20.68 -6.44
N ASP A 217 7.73 -20.04 -6.30
CA ASP A 217 7.95 -18.67 -6.79
C ASP A 217 7.85 -18.58 -8.31
N LEU A 218 8.15 -19.68 -9.03
CA LEU A 218 8.09 -19.72 -10.49
C LEU A 218 6.71 -19.34 -11.04
N SER A 219 5.62 -19.73 -10.37
CA SER A 219 4.27 -19.42 -10.86
C SER A 219 3.98 -17.92 -10.79
N LEU A 220 4.40 -17.25 -9.71
CA LEU A 220 4.20 -15.81 -9.56
C LEU A 220 5.12 -15.00 -10.48
N TYR A 221 6.37 -15.44 -10.67
CA TYR A 221 7.27 -14.80 -11.63
C TYR A 221 6.75 -14.93 -13.06
N LEU A 222 6.24 -16.10 -13.45
CA LEU A 222 5.65 -16.31 -14.78
C LEU A 222 4.45 -15.39 -14.99
N LEU A 223 3.56 -15.29 -14.00
CA LEU A 223 2.42 -14.38 -14.05
C LEU A 223 2.87 -12.91 -14.20
N PHE A 224 3.90 -12.49 -13.46
CA PHE A 224 4.44 -11.14 -13.58
C PHE A 224 5.08 -10.89 -14.96
N VAL A 225 5.78 -11.86 -15.53
CA VAL A 225 6.32 -11.75 -16.90
C VAL A 225 5.20 -11.60 -17.93
N ILE A 226 4.11 -12.37 -17.80
CA ILE A 226 2.93 -12.23 -18.66
C ILE A 226 2.35 -10.81 -18.56
N LEU A 227 2.24 -10.26 -17.35
CA LEU A 227 1.78 -8.88 -17.14
C LEU A 227 2.66 -7.88 -17.91
N VAL A 228 3.99 -7.97 -17.77
CA VAL A 228 4.93 -7.07 -18.44
C VAL A 228 4.84 -7.21 -19.97
N LEU A 229 4.71 -8.44 -20.47
CA LEU A 229 4.52 -8.67 -21.91
C LEU A 229 3.21 -8.07 -22.42
N LEU A 230 2.11 -8.20 -21.68
CA LEU A 230 0.84 -7.57 -22.02
C LEU A 230 0.95 -6.04 -22.03
N GLU A 231 1.64 -5.45 -21.06
CA GLU A 231 1.90 -4.00 -21.00
C GLU A 231 2.68 -3.50 -22.23
N ILE A 232 3.70 -4.24 -22.66
CA ILE A 232 4.48 -3.92 -23.87
C ILE A 232 3.65 -4.12 -25.13
N MET A 233 2.81 -5.16 -25.19
CA MET A 233 1.90 -5.37 -26.32
C MET A 233 0.91 -4.21 -26.43
N ILE A 234 0.31 -3.77 -25.32
CA ILE A 234 -0.65 -2.65 -25.31
C ILE A 234 0.05 -1.35 -25.75
N SER A 235 1.29 -1.10 -25.33
CA SER A 235 2.01 0.11 -25.76
C SER A 235 2.25 0.15 -27.27
N ASN A 236 2.46 -1.00 -27.91
CA ASN A 236 2.82 -1.06 -29.33
C ASN A 236 1.60 -1.22 -30.25
N LEU A 237 0.57 -1.97 -29.83
CA LEU A 237 -0.52 -2.43 -30.71
C LEU A 237 -1.74 -1.49 -30.67
N LEU A 238 -2.02 -0.88 -29.52
CA LEU A 238 -3.15 0.04 -29.37
C LEU A 238 -2.99 1.36 -30.18
N PRO A 239 -1.82 2.01 -30.24
CA PRO A 239 -1.67 3.21 -31.09
C PRO A 239 -1.85 2.89 -32.58
N LEU A 240 -1.35 1.74 -33.05
CA LEU A 240 -1.55 1.27 -34.43
C LEU A 240 -3.04 1.07 -34.79
N LEU A 241 -3.85 0.60 -33.84
CA LEU A 241 -5.29 0.42 -34.05
C LEU A 241 -6.07 1.74 -34.05
N ILE A 242 -5.58 2.75 -33.31
CA ILE A 242 -6.20 4.09 -33.26
C ILE A 242 -5.85 4.89 -34.52
N GLU A 243 -4.69 4.69 -35.14
CA GLU A 243 -4.34 5.34 -36.41
C GLU A 243 -5.08 4.77 -37.63
N VAL A 244 -5.57 3.52 -37.54
CA VAL A 244 -6.27 2.82 -38.63
C VAL A 244 -7.80 3.03 -38.57
N ALA A 245 -8.34 3.49 -37.44
CA ALA A 245 -9.77 3.70 -37.20
C ALA A 245 -10.17 5.19 -37.33
#